data_AF-A0A5C9CT25-F1
#
_entry.id   AF-A0A5C9CT25-F1
#
_cell.length_a   1.000
_cell.length_b   1.000
_cell.length_c   1.000
_cell.angle_alpha   90.00
_cell.angle_beta   90.00
_cell.angle_gamma   90.00
#
_symmetry.space_group_name_H-M   'P 1'
#
loop_
_entity.id
_entity.type
_entity.pdbx_description
1 polymer ?
#
loop_
_entity_poly.entity_id
_entity_poly.type
_entity_poly.pdbx_seq_one_letter_code
_entity_poly.pdbx_strand_id
1 'polypeptide(L)'
;MANNASASSGSNQGPLNPALVDAVKARVAALRAADPSNIAAIPVDLVTASASGLDPHISPAAAQYQARRVAQAKNLPLDKVQALINQATERPLLGILGEPVVNVLALNLALEALR
;
A
#
# COMPACT_ATOMS: atom_id res chain seq x y z
N MET A 1 2.14 17.62 6.79
CA MET A 1 1.05 16.90 6.08
C MET A 1 1.64 15.70 5.36
N ALA A 2 0.95 14.57 5.33
CA ALA A 2 1.36 13.42 4.51
C ALA A 2 1.22 13.77 3.02
N ASN A 3 2.07 13.20 2.15
CA ASN A 3 2.07 13.40 0.71
C ASN A 3 2.18 14.88 0.25
N ASN A 4 2.99 15.69 0.94
CA ASN A 4 3.22 17.09 0.57
C ASN A 4 4.41 17.24 -0.40
N ALA A 5 4.11 17.58 -1.65
CA ALA A 5 5.11 17.77 -2.71
C ALA A 5 6.16 18.84 -2.41
N SER A 6 5.85 19.86 -1.60
CA SER A 6 6.81 20.91 -1.26
C SER A 6 7.87 20.47 -0.24
N ALA A 7 7.66 19.36 0.46
CA ALA A 7 8.63 18.81 1.42
C ALA A 7 9.50 17.70 0.79
N SER A 8 8.88 16.71 0.14
CA SER A 8 9.55 15.60 -0.55
C SER A 8 10.69 14.93 0.26
N SER A 9 10.39 14.45 1.47
CA SER A 9 11.38 13.87 2.38
C SER A 9 10.89 12.62 3.13
N GLY A 10 11.83 11.79 3.57
CA GLY A 10 11.59 10.60 4.39
C GLY A 10 11.68 10.86 5.90
N SER A 11 11.42 9.83 6.71
CA SER A 11 11.42 9.93 8.19
C SER A 11 12.82 9.97 8.82
N ASN A 12 13.86 9.50 8.12
CA ASN A 12 15.28 9.51 8.53
C ASN A 12 15.57 9.00 9.96
N GLN A 13 14.79 8.03 10.44
CA GLN A 13 14.98 7.41 11.76
C GLN A 13 15.95 6.22 11.66
N GLY A 14 16.93 6.17 12.56
CA GLY A 14 17.83 5.02 12.67
C GLY A 14 17.14 3.76 13.22
N PRO A 15 17.69 2.55 12.99
CA PRO A 15 17.07 1.28 13.40
C PRO A 15 16.84 1.15 14.91
N LEU A 16 17.68 1.81 15.72
CA LEU A 16 17.60 1.81 17.18
C LEU A 16 16.74 2.95 17.74
N ASN A 17 16.14 3.79 16.89
CA ASN A 17 15.32 4.91 17.35
C ASN A 17 13.95 4.38 17.83
N PRO A 18 13.56 4.61 19.09
CA PRO A 18 12.27 4.15 19.61
C PRO A 18 11.07 4.71 18.83
N ALA A 19 11.18 5.92 18.28
CA ALA A 19 10.12 6.53 17.48
C ALA A 19 9.79 5.74 16.19
N LEU A 20 10.76 4.99 15.64
CA LEU A 20 10.51 4.11 14.50
C LEU A 20 9.63 2.93 14.92
N VAL A 21 9.97 2.30 16.04
CA VAL A 21 9.23 1.16 16.59
C VAL A 21 7.81 1.57 16.94
N ASP A 22 7.63 2.72 17.59
CA ASP A 22 6.32 3.22 17.97
C ASP A 22 5.46 3.56 16.74
N ALA A 23 6.05 4.17 15.71
CA ALA A 23 5.35 4.45 14.46
C ALA A 23 4.90 3.18 13.74
N VAL A 24 5.75 2.14 13.69
CA VAL A 24 5.40 0.84 13.11
C VAL A 24 4.27 0.18 13.90
N LYS A 25 4.35 0.15 15.24
CA LYS A 25 3.28 -0.40 16.10
C LYS A 25 1.95 0.32 15.88
N ALA A 26 1.96 1.65 15.80
CA ALA A 26 0.76 2.43 15.54
C ALA A 26 0.14 2.11 14.18
N ARG A 27 0.95 1.96 13.12
CA ARG A 27 0.46 1.57 11.78
C ARG A 27 -0.08 0.14 11.75
N VAL A 28 0.58 -0.80 12.43
CA VAL A 28 0.07 -2.18 12.59
C VAL A 28 -1.30 -2.19 13.27
N ALA A 29 -1.45 -1.44 14.37
CA ALA A 29 -2.72 -1.34 15.08
C ALA A 29 -3.82 -0.73 14.19
N ALA A 30 -3.51 0.34 13.45
CA ALA A 30 -4.44 0.97 12.53
C ALA A 30 -4.89 0.03 11.40
N LEU A 31 -3.96 -0.74 10.81
CA LEU A 31 -4.29 -1.71 9.75
C LEU A 31 -5.21 -2.83 10.26
N ARG A 32 -4.94 -3.35 11.46
CA ARG A 32 -5.80 -4.37 12.09
C ARG A 32 -7.18 -3.81 12.44
N ALA A 33 -7.26 -2.56 12.90
CA ALA A 33 -8.54 -1.91 13.17
C ALA A 33 -9.35 -1.65 11.89
N ALA A 34 -8.68 -1.38 10.77
CA ALA A 34 -9.32 -1.14 9.48
C ALA A 34 -9.90 -2.42 8.83
N ASP A 35 -9.26 -3.57 9.03
CA ASP A 35 -9.78 -4.89 8.60
C ASP A 35 -9.60 -5.94 9.71
N PRO A 36 -10.47 -5.96 10.73
CA PRO A 36 -10.33 -6.86 11.88
C PRO A 36 -10.43 -8.35 11.52
N SER A 37 -11.02 -8.66 10.37
CA SER A 37 -11.19 -10.04 9.88
C SER A 37 -9.95 -10.58 9.17
N ASN A 38 -8.99 -9.71 8.85
CA ASN A 38 -7.79 -10.08 8.10
C ASN A 38 -6.68 -10.54 9.04
N ILE A 39 -6.40 -11.84 8.98
CA ILE A 39 -5.37 -12.51 9.78
C ILE A 39 -4.04 -12.69 9.03
N ALA A 40 -3.93 -12.21 7.80
CA ALA A 40 -2.70 -12.34 7.01
C ALA A 40 -1.54 -11.55 7.66
N ALA A 41 -0.31 -11.97 7.37
CA ALA A 41 0.86 -11.20 7.75
C ALA A 41 0.81 -9.83 7.05
N ILE A 42 1.07 -8.76 7.80
CA ILE A 42 1.05 -7.39 7.28
C ILE A 42 2.31 -7.17 6.42
N PRO A 43 2.17 -6.80 5.14
CA PRO A 43 3.29 -6.42 4.29
C PRO A 43 4.07 -5.22 4.84
N VAL A 44 5.40 -5.28 4.76
CA VAL A 44 6.31 -4.33 5.42
C VAL A 44 6.15 -2.90 4.88
N ASP A 45 5.92 -2.77 3.58
CA ASP A 45 5.70 -1.52 2.86
C ASP A 45 4.45 -0.75 3.36
N LEU A 46 3.48 -1.44 3.96
CA LEU A 46 2.32 -0.77 4.59
C LEU A 46 2.62 -0.16 5.97
N VAL A 47 3.74 -0.53 6.60
CA VAL A 47 4.10 -0.08 7.97
C VAL A 47 5.39 0.73 8.03
N THR A 48 6.19 0.72 6.96
CA THR A 48 7.36 1.58 6.79
C THR A 48 7.04 2.82 5.97
N ALA A 49 7.75 3.92 6.23
CA ALA A 49 7.65 5.12 5.41
C ALA A 49 8.58 5.02 4.19
N SER A 50 8.19 5.62 3.07
CA SER A 50 9.05 5.73 1.90
C SER A 50 10.14 6.79 2.08
N ALA A 51 11.23 6.65 1.33
CA ALA A 51 12.36 7.59 1.38
C ALA A 51 12.00 8.98 0.81
N SER A 52 11.11 9.04 -0.19
CA SER A 52 10.66 10.29 -0.80
C SER A 52 9.53 10.98 -0.03
N GLY A 53 8.80 10.24 0.81
CA GLY A 53 7.56 10.69 1.42
C GLY A 53 6.39 10.88 0.44
N LEU A 54 6.57 10.47 -0.82
CA LEU A 54 5.65 10.69 -1.95
C LEU A 54 5.48 9.45 -2.83
N ASP A 55 5.88 8.29 -2.35
CA ASP A 55 5.84 7.05 -3.14
C ASP A 55 4.41 6.69 -3.55
N PRO A 56 4.10 6.67 -4.86
CA PRO A 56 2.77 6.30 -5.34
C PRO A 56 2.59 4.79 -5.45
N HIS A 57 3.62 4.01 -5.12
CA HIS A 57 3.66 2.58 -5.31
C HIS A 57 3.57 1.80 -4.00
N ILE A 58 2.98 0.62 -4.11
CA ILE A 58 3.03 -0.43 -3.09
C ILE A 58 3.34 -1.76 -3.77
N SER A 59 3.77 -2.75 -3.00
CA SER A 59 3.92 -4.12 -3.50
C SER A 59 2.56 -4.73 -3.90
N PRO A 60 2.52 -5.67 -4.85
CA PRO A 60 1.31 -6.45 -5.13
C PRO A 60 0.79 -7.17 -3.89
N ALA A 61 1.67 -7.63 -2.99
CA ALA A 61 1.26 -8.26 -1.73
C ALA A 61 0.48 -7.28 -0.83
N ALA A 62 0.91 -6.03 -0.73
CA ALA A 62 0.21 -4.97 0.00
C ALA A 62 -1.15 -4.59 -0.62
N ALA A 63 -1.24 -4.58 -1.94
CA ALA A 63 -2.51 -4.36 -2.63
C ALA A 63 -3.49 -5.52 -2.36
N GLN A 64 -3.01 -6.77 -2.48
CA GLN A 64 -3.80 -7.97 -2.24
C GLN A 64 -4.24 -8.10 -0.78
N TYR A 65 -3.38 -7.74 0.17
CA TYR A 65 -3.71 -7.70 1.59
C TYR A 65 -4.96 -6.85 1.87
N GLN A 66 -5.16 -5.77 1.12
CA GLN A 66 -6.27 -4.83 1.31
C GLN A 66 -7.50 -5.12 0.43
N ALA A 67 -7.39 -6.02 -0.54
CA ALA A 67 -8.39 -6.21 -1.60
C ALA A 67 -9.80 -6.51 -1.07
N ARG A 68 -9.91 -7.35 -0.03
CA ARG A 68 -11.20 -7.73 0.58
C ARG A 68 -11.93 -6.52 1.16
N ARG A 69 -11.25 -5.73 1.99
CA ARG A 69 -11.81 -4.52 2.60
C ARG A 69 -12.24 -3.52 1.54
N VAL A 70 -11.44 -3.33 0.49
CA VAL A 70 -11.76 -2.43 -0.62
C VAL A 70 -12.98 -2.92 -1.40
N ALA A 71 -13.06 -4.22 -1.71
CA ALA A 71 -14.20 -4.83 -2.40
C ALA A 71 -15.51 -4.60 -1.63
N GLN A 72 -15.51 -4.83 -0.31
CA GLN A 72 -16.65 -4.55 0.56
C GLN A 72 -17.04 -3.06 0.56
N ALA A 73 -16.08 -2.16 0.74
CA ALA A 73 -16.34 -0.72 0.79
C ALA A 73 -16.86 -0.14 -0.54
N LYS A 74 -16.53 -0.79 -1.67
CA LYS A 74 -16.96 -0.37 -3.01
C LYS A 74 -18.15 -1.18 -3.54
N ASN A 75 -18.69 -2.14 -2.78
CA ASN A 75 -19.72 -3.09 -3.22
C ASN A 75 -19.36 -3.81 -4.54
N LEU A 76 -18.08 -4.17 -4.68
CA LEU A 76 -17.57 -4.88 -5.85
C LEU A 76 -17.27 -6.34 -5.49
N PRO A 77 -17.44 -7.26 -6.45
CA PRO A 77 -16.87 -8.60 -6.36
C PRO A 77 -15.34 -8.55 -6.13
N LEU A 78 -14.83 -9.46 -5.28
CA LEU A 78 -13.40 -9.49 -4.93
C LEU A 78 -12.51 -9.76 -6.13
N ASP A 79 -12.92 -10.66 -7.02
CA ASP A 79 -12.24 -11.02 -8.27
C ASP A 79 -12.05 -9.80 -9.18
N LYS A 80 -13.03 -8.89 -9.25
CA LYS A 80 -12.89 -7.63 -10.00
C LYS A 80 -11.80 -6.73 -9.42
N VAL A 81 -11.74 -6.59 -8.10
CA VAL A 81 -10.69 -5.80 -7.43
C VAL A 81 -9.32 -6.43 -7.67
N GLN A 82 -9.22 -7.76 -7.59
CA GLN A 82 -7.97 -8.48 -7.86
C GLN A 82 -7.52 -8.32 -9.32
N ALA A 83 -8.44 -8.35 -10.28
CA ALA A 83 -8.15 -8.12 -11.68
C ALA A 83 -7.62 -6.69 -11.92
N LEU A 84 -8.22 -5.69 -11.29
CA LEU A 84 -7.74 -4.31 -11.37
C LEU A 84 -6.35 -4.13 -10.73
N ILE A 85 -6.08 -4.78 -9.60
CA ILE A 85 -4.73 -4.79 -9.00
C ILE A 85 -3.72 -5.36 -10.00
N ASN A 86 -4.03 -6.48 -10.64
CA ASN A 86 -3.14 -7.09 -11.63
C ASN A 86 -2.92 -6.18 -12.84
N GLN A 87 -3.96 -5.47 -13.30
CA GLN A 87 -3.86 -4.52 -14.41
C GLN A 87 -3.02 -3.28 -14.04
N ALA A 88 -3.12 -2.81 -12.81
CA ALA A 88 -2.33 -1.71 -12.28
C ALA A 88 -0.94 -2.13 -11.78
N THR A 89 -0.59 -3.41 -11.92
CA THR A 89 0.74 -3.93 -11.54
C THR A 89 1.72 -3.69 -12.68
N GLU A 90 2.68 -2.80 -12.45
CA GLU A 90 3.82 -2.56 -13.31
C GLU A 90 4.92 -3.59 -12.99
N ARG A 91 5.52 -4.17 -14.03
CA ARG A 91 6.54 -5.20 -13.88
C ARG A 91 7.87 -4.73 -14.47
N PRO A 92 9.00 -5.00 -13.79
CA PRO A 92 10.32 -4.71 -14.32
C PRO A 92 10.56 -5.38 -15.67
N LEU A 93 11.27 -4.68 -16.57
CA LEU A 93 11.72 -5.26 -17.82
C LEU A 93 12.64 -6.47 -17.53
N LEU A 94 12.30 -7.64 -18.06
CA LEU A 94 13.01 -8.91 -17.87
C LEU A 94 13.16 -9.37 -16.40
N GLY A 95 12.43 -8.78 -15.45
CA GLY A 95 12.44 -9.19 -14.04
C GLY A 95 13.73 -8.91 -13.27
N ILE A 96 14.63 -8.09 -13.82
CA ILE A 96 15.97 -7.83 -13.25
C ILE A 96 16.15 -6.40 -12.72
N LEU A 97 15.27 -5.47 -13.08
CA LEU A 97 15.37 -4.05 -12.70
C LEU A 97 14.29 -3.65 -11.68
N GLY A 98 14.40 -4.15 -10.45
CA GLY A 98 13.51 -3.81 -9.33
C GLY A 98 12.44 -4.86 -9.06
N GLU A 99 11.41 -4.47 -8.30
CA GLU A 99 10.29 -5.34 -7.91
C GLU A 99 9.01 -4.94 -8.67
N PRO A 100 8.06 -5.86 -8.87
CA PRO A 100 6.72 -5.50 -9.33
C PRO A 100 6.05 -4.54 -8.35
N VAL A 101 5.38 -3.52 -8.87
CA VAL A 101 4.73 -2.48 -8.06
C VAL A 101 3.33 -2.20 -8.57
N VAL A 102 2.45 -1.75 -7.68
CA VAL A 102 1.09 -1.32 -8.00
C VAL A 102 0.99 0.18 -7.88
N ASN A 103 0.60 0.86 -8.96
CA ASN A 103 0.33 2.30 -8.94
C ASN A 103 -1.01 2.59 -8.25
N VAL A 104 -0.95 3.16 -7.04
CA VAL A 104 -2.14 3.36 -6.19
C VAL A 104 -3.11 4.37 -6.79
N LEU A 105 -2.61 5.45 -7.40
CA LEU A 105 -3.48 6.46 -8.00
C LEU A 105 -4.23 5.89 -9.20
N ALA A 106 -3.52 5.22 -10.12
CA ALA A 106 -4.13 4.60 -11.29
C ALA A 106 -5.19 3.56 -10.90
N LEU A 107 -4.88 2.72 -9.89
CA LEU A 107 -5.84 1.74 -9.37
C LEU A 107 -7.10 2.40 -8.79
N ASN A 108 -6.94 3.46 -7.99
CA ASN A 108 -8.08 4.17 -7.40
C ASN A 108 -8.97 4.84 -8.45
N LEU A 109 -8.37 5.42 -9.50
CA LEU A 109 -9.12 5.98 -10.63
C LEU A 109 -9.90 4.90 -11.38
N ALA A 110 -9.29 3.73 -11.61
CA ALA A 110 -9.95 2.60 -12.26
C ALA A 110 -11.10 2.04 -11.41
N LEU A 111 -10.93 1.94 -10.09
CA LEU A 111 -11.99 1.54 -9.16
C LEU A 111 -13.16 2.53 -9.15
N GLU A 112 -12.88 3.83 -9.30
CA GLU A 112 -13.91 4.86 -9.33
C GLU A 112 -14.72 4.83 -10.63
N ALA A 113 -14.09 4.52 -11.77
CA ALA A 113 -14.75 4.40 -13.07
C ALA A 113 -15.71 3.20 -13.20
N LEU A 114 -15.73 2.27 -12.22
CA LEU A 114 -16.65 1.13 -12.17
C LEU A 114 -17.96 1.43 -11.42
N ARG A 115 -18.10 2.63 -10.85
CA ARG A 115 -19.36 3.11 -10.25
C ARG A 115 -20.33 3.60 -11.32
#